data_AF-A0A951CSL2-F1
#
_entry.id   AF-A0A951CSL2-F1
#
_cell.length_a   1.000
_cell.length_b   1.000
_cell.length_c   1.000
_cell.angle_alpha   90.00
_cell.angle_beta   90.00
_cell.angle_gamma   90.00
#
_symmetry.space_group_name_H-M   'P 1'
#
loop_
_entity.id
_entity.type
_entity.pdbx_description
1 polymer ?
#
loop_
_entity_poly.entity_id
_entity_poly.type
_entity_poly.pdbx_seq_one_letter_code
_entity_poly.pdbx_strand_id
1 'polypeptide(L)'
;MPNSGNKKMLAVLGDLFFTVKINESAKRAGLPVEFVKSEEDVLQKAAAHPALIIIDLNFAGIDPLNLIRTLKAQPETRAIPLIGYLSHVQGELKQQAQEVGCNMVLARSAFSQNLPAILKRHAA
;
A
#
# COMPACT_ATOMS: atom_id res chain seq x y z
N MET A 1 19.32 -4.25 21.41
CA MET A 1 18.38 -4.91 20.48
C MET A 1 17.58 -3.82 19.80
N PRO A 2 17.66 -3.61 18.48
CA PRO A 2 16.90 -2.52 17.88
C PRO A 2 15.42 -2.92 17.93
N ASN A 3 14.63 -2.02 18.53
CA ASN A 3 13.20 -2.13 18.74
C ASN A 3 12.48 -2.90 17.63
N SER A 4 11.80 -3.99 17.99
CA SER A 4 10.66 -4.55 17.24
C SER A 4 9.50 -3.56 17.26
N GLY A 5 9.76 -2.34 16.80
CA GLY A 5 8.86 -1.20 16.82
C GLY A 5 7.73 -1.47 15.86
N ASN A 6 6.70 -2.13 16.36
CA ASN A 6 5.33 -2.19 15.88
C ASN A 6 5.18 -1.70 14.42
N LYS A 7 5.79 -2.42 13.47
CA LYS A 7 5.78 -2.01 12.07
C LYS A 7 4.33 -2.03 11.62
N LYS A 8 3.81 -0.90 11.17
CA LYS A 8 2.44 -0.81 10.67
C LYS A 8 2.46 -0.83 9.16
N MET A 9 1.33 -1.15 8.54
CA MET A 9 1.12 -0.90 7.11
C MET A 9 0.16 0.28 6.93
N LEU A 10 0.32 1.01 5.84
CA LEU A 10 -0.66 1.99 5.40
C LEU A 10 -1.49 1.42 4.27
N ALA A 11 -2.78 1.71 4.25
CA ALA A 11 -3.67 1.32 3.18
C ALA A 11 -4.46 2.53 2.69
N VAL A 12 -4.32 2.84 1.41
CA VAL A 12 -4.90 4.01 0.75
C VAL A 12 -6.00 3.55 -0.18
N LEU A 13 -7.24 3.58 0.31
CA LEU A 13 -8.41 3.10 -0.44
C LEU A 13 -9.71 3.72 0.08
N GLY A 14 -10.67 3.88 -0.83
CA GLY A 14 -12.03 4.32 -0.52
C GLY A 14 -13.04 3.18 -0.33
N ASP A 15 -12.69 1.95 -0.73
CA ASP A 15 -13.62 0.82 -0.77
C ASP A 15 -13.72 0.11 0.59
N LEU A 16 -14.89 0.24 1.23
CA LEU A 16 -15.17 -0.36 2.54
C LEU A 16 -15.04 -1.89 2.55
N PHE A 17 -15.37 -2.57 1.46
CA PHE A 17 -15.25 -4.03 1.38
C PHE A 17 -13.79 -4.46 1.44
N PHE A 18 -12.91 -3.72 0.77
CA PHE A 18 -11.46 -3.95 0.84
C PHE A 18 -10.87 -3.53 2.17
N THR A 19 -11.36 -2.44 2.78
CA THR A 19 -10.96 -2.04 4.13
C THR A 19 -11.13 -3.19 5.12
N VAL A 20 -12.30 -3.84 5.13
CA VAL A 20 -12.57 -4.97 6.02
C VAL A 20 -11.65 -6.16 5.72
N LYS A 21 -11.48 -6.52 4.44
CA LYS A 21 -10.60 -7.64 4.05
C LYS A 21 -9.15 -7.43 4.43
N ILE A 22 -8.62 -6.23 4.20
CA ILE A 22 -7.25 -5.85 4.57
C ILE A 22 -7.11 -5.89 6.08
N ASN A 23 -8.04 -5.27 6.81
CA ASN A 23 -8.00 -5.25 8.27
C ASN A 23 -8.01 -6.66 8.87
N GLU A 24 -8.90 -7.53 8.41
CA GLU A 24 -8.99 -8.92 8.86
C GLU A 24 -7.72 -9.73 8.57
N SER A 25 -7.14 -9.56 7.38
CA SER A 25 -5.92 -10.26 6.98
C SER A 25 -4.70 -9.73 7.75
N ALA A 26 -4.63 -8.42 7.94
CA ALA A 26 -3.57 -7.72 8.66
C ALA A 26 -3.57 -8.10 10.14
N LYS A 27 -4.76 -8.15 10.76
CA LYS A 27 -4.95 -8.63 12.14
C LYS A 27 -4.50 -10.08 12.32
N ARG A 28 -4.82 -10.97 11.37
CA ARG A 28 -4.35 -12.38 11.40
C ARG A 28 -2.84 -12.50 11.23
N ALA A 29 -2.22 -11.59 10.48
CA ALA A 29 -0.78 -11.52 10.30
C ALA A 29 -0.05 -10.82 11.47
N GLY A 30 -0.79 -10.22 12.43
CA GLY A 30 -0.20 -9.43 13.52
C GLY A 30 0.39 -8.09 13.06
N LEU A 31 -0.01 -7.60 11.89
CA LEU A 31 0.53 -6.40 11.27
C LEU A 31 -0.56 -5.31 11.30
N PRO A 32 -0.49 -4.29 12.17
CA PRO A 32 -1.54 -3.28 12.24
C PRO A 32 -1.62 -2.49 10.94
N VAL A 33 -2.84 -2.30 10.42
CA VAL A 33 -3.10 -1.47 9.25
C VAL A 33 -3.74 -0.14 9.65
N GLU A 34 -3.27 0.93 9.02
CA GLU A 34 -3.84 2.25 9.15
C GLU A 34 -4.39 2.70 7.80
N PHE A 35 -5.67 3.04 7.78
CA PHE A 35 -6.37 3.47 6.58
C PHE A 35 -6.27 4.98 6.44
N VAL A 36 -5.80 5.43 5.27
CA VAL A 36 -5.64 6.85 4.94
C VAL A 36 -6.36 7.14 3.64
N LYS A 37 -6.89 8.36 3.52
CA LYS A 37 -7.70 8.78 2.37
C LYS A 37 -7.19 10.06 1.70
N SER A 38 -6.12 10.64 2.23
CA SER A 38 -5.55 11.91 1.78
C SER A 38 -4.06 11.74 1.50
N GLU A 39 -3.55 12.39 0.46
CA GLU A 39 -2.12 12.31 0.09
C GLU A 39 -1.22 12.85 1.21
N GLU A 40 -1.61 13.96 1.84
CA GLU A 40 -0.88 14.55 2.97
C GLU A 40 -0.75 13.59 4.15
N ASP A 41 -1.85 12.92 4.53
CA ASP A 41 -1.84 11.90 5.59
C ASP A 41 -0.92 10.74 5.25
N VAL A 42 -0.90 10.30 3.99
CA VAL A 42 -0.01 9.22 3.55
C VAL A 42 1.44 9.65 3.71
N LEU A 43 1.80 10.84 3.23
CA LEU A 43 3.17 11.35 3.31
C LEU A 43 3.62 11.55 4.76
N GLN A 44 2.76 12.12 5.60
CA GLN A 44 3.03 12.32 7.02
C GLN A 44 3.24 10.99 7.75
N LYS A 45 2.41 9.99 7.47
CA LYS A 45 2.54 8.66 8.11
C LYS A 45 3.65 7.82 7.48
N ALA A 46 4.01 8.06 6.22
CA ALA A 46 5.11 7.36 5.57
C ALA A 46 6.46 7.70 6.23
N ALA A 47 6.59 8.88 6.85
CA ALA A 47 7.76 9.25 7.66
C ALA A 47 7.98 8.31 8.87
N ALA A 48 6.95 7.60 9.33
CA ALA A 48 7.08 6.57 10.36
C ALA A 48 7.65 5.23 9.85
N HIS A 49 8.07 5.17 8.58
CA HIS A 49 8.60 3.99 7.90
C HIS A 49 7.73 2.72 8.08
N PRO A 50 6.48 2.73 7.57
CA PRO A 50 5.64 1.53 7.57
C PRO A 50 6.32 0.37 6.84
N ALA A 51 5.98 -0.86 7.23
CA ALA A 51 6.48 -2.07 6.57
C ALA A 51 6.02 -2.20 5.11
N LEU A 52 4.85 -1.61 4.80
CA LEU A 52 4.19 -1.72 3.52
C LEU A 52 3.18 -0.59 3.35
N ILE A 53 3.06 -0.05 2.14
CA ILE A 53 1.97 0.84 1.75
C ILE A 53 1.20 0.19 0.60
N ILE A 54 -0.10 -0.01 0.81
CA ILE A 54 -1.04 -0.51 -0.18
C ILE A 54 -1.79 0.68 -0.76
N ILE A 55 -1.84 0.81 -2.08
CA ILE A 55 -2.49 1.91 -2.77
C ILE A 55 -3.50 1.35 -3.77
N ASP A 56 -4.74 1.80 -3.67
CA ASP A 56 -5.75 1.56 -4.70
C ASP A 56 -5.54 2.56 -5.84
N LEU A 57 -5.09 2.05 -6.99
CA LEU A 57 -4.85 2.88 -8.17
C LEU A 57 -6.14 3.42 -8.79
N ASN A 58 -7.30 2.90 -8.37
CA ASN A 58 -8.61 3.39 -8.79
C ASN A 58 -9.29 4.25 -7.72
N PHE A 59 -8.57 4.63 -6.65
CA PHE A 59 -9.15 5.49 -5.63
C PHE A 59 -9.28 6.92 -6.14
N ALA A 60 -10.50 7.30 -6.51
CA ALA A 60 -10.84 8.62 -7.03
C ALA A 60 -10.62 9.79 -6.05
N GLY A 61 -10.33 9.50 -4.77
CA GLY A 61 -10.10 10.53 -3.75
C GLY A 61 -8.70 11.14 -3.77
N ILE A 62 -7.74 10.54 -4.48
CA ILE A 62 -6.34 10.99 -4.58
C ILE A 62 -5.79 10.71 -5.98
N ASP A 63 -4.62 11.27 -6.31
CA ASP A 63 -3.80 10.82 -7.42
C ASP A 63 -2.79 9.76 -6.96
N PRO A 64 -3.06 8.46 -7.19
CA PRO A 64 -2.18 7.39 -6.72
C PRO A 64 -0.83 7.38 -7.42
N LEU A 65 -0.74 7.81 -8.69
CA LEU A 65 0.53 7.84 -9.43
C LEU A 65 1.42 8.96 -8.91
N ASN A 66 0.86 10.14 -8.68
CA ASN A 66 1.57 11.27 -8.09
C ASN A 66 2.03 10.96 -6.66
N LEU A 67 1.18 10.30 -5.86
CA LEU A 67 1.53 9.86 -4.52
C LEU A 67 2.72 8.90 -4.52
N ILE A 68 2.70 7.87 -5.38
CA ILE A 68 3.81 6.92 -5.51
C ILE A 68 5.10 7.65 -5.90
N ARG A 69 5.03 8.55 -6.88
CA ARG A 69 6.17 9.35 -7.33
C ARG A 69 6.75 10.18 -6.19
N THR A 70 5.91 10.84 -5.39
CA THR A 70 6.32 11.65 -4.24
C THR A 70 6.99 10.79 -3.16
N LEU A 71 6.40 9.63 -2.84
CA LEU A 71 6.98 8.68 -1.91
C LEU A 71 8.32 8.11 -2.39
N LYS A 72 8.52 7.94 -3.70
CA LYS A 72 9.78 7.45 -4.26
C LYS A 72 10.82 8.55 -4.47
N ALA A 73 10.39 9.81 -4.57
CA ALA A 73 11.28 10.96 -4.66
C ALA A 73 12.00 11.25 -3.35
N GLN A 74 11.36 10.99 -2.20
CA GLN A 74 11.97 11.22 -0.89
C GLN A 74 12.89 10.04 -0.47
N PRO A 75 14.13 10.30 -0.03
CA PRO A 75 15.06 9.24 0.37
C PRO A 75 14.55 8.36 1.51
N GLU A 76 13.82 8.98 2.44
CA GLU A 76 13.28 8.33 3.64
C GLU A 76 12.18 7.31 3.28
N THR A 77 11.27 7.68 2.39
CA THR A 77 10.13 6.83 2.01
C THR A 77 10.41 5.95 0.79
N ARG A 78 11.46 6.23 0.01
CA ARG A 78 11.84 5.45 -1.19
C ARG A 78 12.08 3.96 -0.89
N ALA A 79 12.63 3.66 0.28
CA ALA A 79 12.90 2.29 0.73
C ALA A 79 11.64 1.49 1.06
N ILE A 80 10.50 2.16 1.27
CA ILE A 80 9.25 1.51 1.65
C ILE A 80 8.68 0.71 0.46
N PRO A 81 8.25 -0.56 0.68
CA PRO A 81 7.55 -1.32 -0.33
C PRO A 81 6.18 -0.71 -0.64
N LEU A 82 5.93 -0.43 -1.91
CA LEU A 82 4.63 0.05 -2.40
C LEU A 82 3.94 -1.04 -3.21
N ILE A 83 2.70 -1.37 -2.86
CA ILE A 83 1.87 -2.31 -3.61
C ILE A 83 0.62 -1.59 -4.13
N GLY A 84 0.51 -1.47 -5.43
CA GLY A 84 -0.68 -0.95 -6.12
C GLY A 84 -1.65 -2.07 -6.46
N TYR A 85 -2.95 -1.84 -6.37
CA TYR A 85 -3.93 -2.70 -7.01
C TYR A 85 -4.93 -1.93 -7.87
N LEU A 86 -5.47 -2.58 -8.90
CA LEU A 86 -6.42 -1.98 -9.84
C LEU A 86 -7.57 -2.93 -10.23
N SER A 87 -8.76 -2.40 -10.52
CA SER A 87 -10.00 -3.19 -10.71
C SER A 87 -10.04 -4.06 -11.97
N HIS A 88 -9.38 -3.67 -13.06
CA HIS A 88 -9.29 -4.47 -14.30
C HIS A 88 -7.86 -4.46 -14.84
N VAL A 89 -7.53 -5.28 -15.84
CA VAL A 89 -6.18 -5.34 -16.42
C VAL A 89 -5.91 -4.07 -17.26
N GLN A 90 -5.79 -2.93 -16.59
CA GLN A 90 -5.36 -1.67 -17.20
C GLN A 90 -3.85 -1.74 -17.34
N GLY A 91 -3.38 -2.39 -18.41
CA GLY A 91 -1.96 -2.61 -18.67
C GLY A 91 -1.16 -1.31 -18.66
N GLU A 92 -1.75 -0.24 -19.19
CA GLU A 92 -1.15 1.10 -19.20
C GLU A 92 -1.00 1.68 -17.78
N LEU A 93 -2.06 1.66 -16.96
CA LEU A 93 -2.00 2.14 -15.57
C LEU A 93 -1.02 1.30 -14.74
N LYS A 94 -0.96 -0.01 -15.00
CA LYS A 94 0.02 -0.91 -14.38
C LYS A 94 1.44 -0.49 -14.75
N GLN A 95 1.69 -0.22 -16.02
CA GLN A 95 3.00 0.22 -16.50
C GLN A 95 3.38 1.57 -15.89
N GLN A 96 2.47 2.56 -15.93
CA GLN A 96 2.68 3.87 -15.32
C GLN A 96 3.00 3.75 -13.84
N ALA A 97 2.24 2.95 -13.08
CA ALA A 97 2.49 2.71 -11.66
C ALA A 97 3.88 2.10 -11.42
N GLN A 98 4.32 1.15 -12.25
CA GLN A 98 5.67 0.58 -12.17
C GLN A 98 6.76 1.59 -12.54
N GLU A 99 6.53 2.42 -13.56
CA GLU A 99 7.45 3.47 -14.00
C GLU A 99 7.65 4.56 -12.95
N VAL A 100 6.60 4.95 -12.22
CA VAL A 100 6.72 5.88 -11.09
C VAL A 100 7.36 5.26 -9.84
N GLY A 101 7.65 3.95 -9.87
CA GLY A 101 8.41 3.25 -8.85
C GLY A 101 7.59 2.37 -7.91
N CYS A 102 6.35 2.00 -8.27
CA CYS A 102 5.58 1.03 -7.52
C CYS A 102 6.25 -0.36 -7.60
N ASN A 103 6.51 -0.98 -6.44
CA ASN A 103 7.25 -2.24 -6.39
C ASN A 103 6.46 -3.40 -6.99
N MET A 104 5.14 -3.42 -6.79
CA MET A 104 4.28 -4.46 -7.32
C MET A 104 2.89 -3.92 -7.60
N VAL A 105 2.33 -4.30 -8.75
CA VAL A 105 0.99 -3.88 -9.16
C VAL A 105 0.17 -5.11 -9.52
N LEU A 106 -0.97 -5.28 -8.85
CA LEU A 106 -1.81 -6.47 -8.94
C LEU A 106 -3.24 -6.13 -9.38
N ALA A 107 -3.88 -7.03 -10.13
CA ALA A 107 -5.32 -6.91 -10.32
C ALA A 107 -6.05 -7.11 -8.98
N ARG A 108 -7.19 -6.44 -8.79
CA ARG A 108 -7.99 -6.47 -7.55
C ARG A 108 -8.33 -7.89 -7.08
N SER A 109 -8.62 -8.81 -8.01
CA SER A 109 -8.83 -10.23 -7.71
C SER A 109 -7.57 -10.91 -7.18
N ALA A 110 -6.44 -10.76 -7.90
CA ALA A 110 -5.14 -11.29 -7.51
C ALA A 110 -4.65 -10.70 -6.18
N PHE A 111 -4.86 -9.40 -5.96
CA PHE A 111 -4.54 -8.74 -4.70
C PHE A 111 -5.34 -9.35 -3.55
N SER A 112 -6.67 -9.47 -3.67
CA SER A 112 -7.50 -10.08 -2.63
C SER A 112 -7.12 -11.53 -2.34
N GLN A 113 -6.68 -12.31 -3.33
CA GLN A 113 -6.26 -13.70 -3.14
C GLN A 113 -4.88 -13.80 -2.48
N ASN A 114 -3.94 -12.94 -2.87
CA ASN A 114 -2.58 -12.94 -2.35
C ASN A 114 -2.41 -12.14 -1.05
N LEU A 115 -3.41 -11.38 -0.64
CA LEU A 115 -3.37 -10.50 0.53
C LEU A 115 -2.83 -11.20 1.78
N PRO A 116 -3.31 -12.38 2.20
CA PRO A 116 -2.77 -13.04 3.40
C PRO A 116 -1.28 -13.39 3.28
N ALA A 117 -0.85 -13.82 2.09
CA ALA A 117 0.54 -14.20 1.84
C ALA A 117 1.47 -12.98 1.79
N ILE A 118 1.02 -11.89 1.16
CA ILE A 118 1.74 -10.60 1.12
C ILE A 118 1.92 -10.10 2.56
N LEU A 119 0.84 -9.99 3.32
CA LEU A 119 0.92 -9.44 4.68
C LEU A 119 1.78 -10.30 5.59
N LYS A 120 1.68 -11.64 5.49
CA LYS A 120 2.53 -12.57 6.25
C LYS A 120 4.01 -12.40 5.94
N ARG A 121 4.38 -12.11 4.69
CA ARG A 121 5.77 -11.87 4.28
C ARG A 121 6.34 -10.57 4.86
N HIS A 122 5.49 -9.56 5.06
CA HIS A 122 5.88 -8.25 5.59
C HIS A 122 5.73 -8.13 7.12
N ALA A 123 5.08 -9.11 7.77
CA ALA A 123 4.91 -9.17 9.22
C ALA A 123 6.08 -9.86 9.96
N ALA A 124 6.98 -10.52 9.23
CA ALA A 124 8.11 -11.28 9.77
C ALA A 124 9.33 -10.41 10.12
#